data_AF-A0A948G090-F1
#
_entry.id   AF-A0A948G090-F1
#
_cell.length_a   1.000
_cell.length_b   1.000
_cell.length_c   1.000
_cell.angle_alpha   90.00
_cell.angle_beta   90.00
_cell.angle_gamma   90.00
#
_symmetry.space_group_name_H-M   'P 1'
#
loop_
_entity.id
_entity.type
_entity.pdbx_description
1 polymer ?
#
loop_
_entity_poly.entity_id
_entity_poly.type
_entity_poly.pdbx_seq_one_letter_code
_entity_poly.pdbx_strand_id
1 'polypeptide(L)' 'SPPTNMTNAGLYKFTPKIFEAIKNIGLSPRGEYEITDAISWLAQQHLVKIQELKDYWYDFGKPEDIKIVEEFLKTQD' A
#
# COMPACT_ATOMS: atom_id res chain seq x y z
N SER A 1 0.40 -18.93 5.57
CA SER A 1 -0.34 -18.02 6.46
C SER A 1 0.41 -16.70 6.59
N PRO A 2 -0.26 -15.53 6.67
CA PRO A 2 0.42 -14.26 6.87
C PRO A 2 1.14 -14.26 8.23
N PRO A 3 2.34 -13.67 8.33
CA PRO A 3 3.13 -13.69 9.57
C PRO A 3 2.56 -12.75 10.65
N THR A 4 1.71 -11.79 10.27
CA THR A 4 1.14 -10.79 11.17
C THR A 4 -0.30 -10.43 10.76
N ASN A 5 -1.01 -9.70 11.62
CA ASN A 5 -2.31 -9.08 11.31
C ASN A 5 -2.14 -7.64 10.75
N MET A 6 -0.99 -7.34 10.15
CA MET A 6 -0.73 -6.04 9.53
C MET A 6 -0.89 -6.14 8.02
N THR A 7 -1.48 -5.12 7.41
CA THR A 7 -1.53 -4.96 5.95
C THR A 7 -0.79 -3.71 5.51
N ASN A 8 -0.29 -3.70 4.29
CA ASN A 8 0.30 -2.52 3.68
C ASN A 8 -0.82 -1.64 3.12
N ALA A 9 -1.00 -0.46 3.71
CA ALA A 9 -1.91 0.54 3.16
C ALA A 9 -1.38 1.07 1.81
N GLY A 10 -2.27 1.54 0.95
CA GLY A 10 -1.93 2.15 -0.35
C GLY A 10 -1.34 3.56 -0.24
N LEU A 11 -0.63 3.88 0.85
CA LEU A 11 -0.09 5.21 1.13
C LEU A 11 1.43 5.18 1.18
N TYR A 12 2.08 5.91 0.27
CA TYR A 12 3.52 5.89 0.12
C TYR A 12 4.12 7.30 0.05
N LYS A 13 5.30 7.47 0.66
CA LYS A 13 6.13 8.66 0.50
C LYS A 13 7.48 8.24 -0.08
N PHE A 14 7.67 8.44 -1.37
CA PHE A 14 8.88 8.06 -2.07
C PHE A 14 9.87 9.21 -2.23
N THR A 15 11.15 8.86 -2.27
CA THR A 15 12.19 9.69 -2.88
C THR A 15 12.36 9.29 -4.35
N PRO A 16 13.08 10.05 -5.18
CA PRO A 16 13.31 9.69 -6.59
C PRO A 16 13.93 8.31 -6.83
N LYS A 17 14.55 7.69 -5.81
CA LYS A 17 15.07 6.32 -5.86
C LYS A 17 14.03 5.27 -6.27
N ILE A 18 12.73 5.53 -6.08
CA ILE A 18 11.68 4.61 -6.53
C ILE A 18 11.75 4.33 -8.04
N PHE A 19 12.18 5.32 -8.85
CA PHE A 19 12.30 5.13 -10.29
C PHE A 19 13.43 4.16 -10.67
N GLU A 20 14.46 4.04 -9.84
CA GLU A 20 15.49 3.02 -10.02
C GLU A 20 14.93 1.64 -9.71
N ALA A 21 14.19 1.50 -8.61
CA ALA A 21 13.55 0.23 -8.24
C ALA A 21 12.57 -0.25 -9.32
N ILE A 22 11.72 0.63 -9.83
CA ILE A 22 10.76 0.32 -10.90
C ILE A 22 11.46 -0.22 -12.16
N LYS A 23 12.64 0.30 -12.51
CA LYS A 23 13.42 -0.18 -13.66
C LYS A 23 14.03 -1.57 -13.47
N ASN A 24 14.15 -2.02 -12.22
CA ASN A 24 14.83 -3.27 -11.86
C ASN A 24 13.86 -4.40 -11.46
N ILE A 25 12.56 -4.13 -11.40
CA ILE A 25 11.55 -5.17 -11.18
C ILE A 25 10.99 -5.69 -12.50
N GLY A 26 10.49 -6.93 -12.47
CA GLY A 26 9.81 -7.57 -13.60
C GLY A 26 8.28 -7.56 -13.44
N LEU A 27 7.60 -8.15 -14.43
CA LEU A 27 6.17 -8.41 -14.32
C LEU A 27 5.92 -9.55 -13.34
N SER A 28 4.90 -9.41 -12.50
CA SER A 28 4.38 -10.49 -11.67
C SER A 28 3.67 -11.55 -12.51
N PRO A 29 3.29 -12.70 -11.94
CA PRO A 29 2.43 -13.67 -12.62
C PRO A 29 1.09 -13.11 -13.12
N ARG A 30 0.66 -11.96 -12.60
CA ARG A 30 -0.54 -11.24 -13.07
C ARG A 30 -0.28 -10.39 -14.33
N GLY A 31 0.97 -10.25 -14.75
CA GLY A 31 1.35 -9.37 -15.85
C GLY A 31 1.43 -7.90 -15.46
N GLU A 32 1.58 -7.59 -14.17
CA GLU A 32 1.64 -6.22 -13.64
C GLU A 32 3.01 -5.93 -13.01
N TYR A 33 3.41 -4.66 -13.02
CA TYR A 33 4.52 -4.18 -12.20
C TYR A 33 4.01 -3.85 -10.81
N GLU A 34 4.40 -4.65 -9.83
CA GLU A 34 3.87 -4.55 -8.46
C GLU A 34 4.65 -3.52 -7.65
N ILE A 35 3.96 -2.56 -7.04
CA ILE A 35 4.62 -1.57 -6.17
C ILE A 35 5.33 -2.25 -4.99
N THR A 36 4.82 -3.40 -4.52
CA THR A 36 5.43 -4.20 -3.46
C THR A 36 6.79 -4.76 -3.85
N ASP A 37 7.01 -5.09 -5.12
CA ASP A 37 8.29 -5.58 -5.61
C ASP A 37 9.32 -4.44 -5.62
N ALA A 38 8.90 -3.25 -6.05
CA ALA A 38 9.76 -2.06 -6.02
C ALA A 38 10.15 -1.66 -4.58
N ILE A 39 9.20 -1.70 -3.64
CA ILE A 39 9.47 -1.43 -2.22
C ILE A 39 10.42 -2.49 -1.64
N SER A 40 10.22 -3.76 -1.97
CA SER A 40 11.08 -4.86 -1.53
C SER A 40 12.50 -4.72 -2.08
N TRP A 41 12.64 -4.35 -3.35
CA TRP A 41 13.93 -4.05 -3.97
C TRP A 41 14.64 -2.89 -3.27
N LEU A 42 13.91 -1.80 -2.96
CA LEU A 42 14.47 -0.68 -2.18
C LEU A 42 14.93 -1.11 -0.79
N ALA A 43 14.12 -1.91 -0.09
CA ALA A 43 14.40 -2.34 1.29
C ALA A 43 15.66 -3.23 1.39
N GLN A 44 16.06 -3.90 0.31
CA GLN A 44 17.30 -4.69 0.26
C GLN A 44 18.56 -3.80 0.22
N GLN A 45 18.44 -2.55 -0.22
CA GLN A 45 19.59 -1.67 -0.52
C GLN A 45 19.59 -0.36 0.27
N HIS A 46 18.42 0.04 0.76
CA HIS A 46 18.17 1.34 1.38
C HIS A 46 17.24 1.20 2.58
N LEU A 47 17.30 2.18 3.48
CA LEU A 47 16.36 2.26 4.59
C LEU A 47 14.96 2.59 4.09
N VAL A 48 14.05 1.64 4.23
CA VAL A 48 12.60 1.85 4.09
C VAL A 48 11.99 1.96 5.49
N LYS A 49 11.28 3.05 5.75
CA LYS A 49 10.58 3.26 7.03
C LYS A 49 9.13 2.85 6.89
N ILE A 50 8.60 2.20 7.92
CA ILE A 50 7.18 1.86 8.03
C ILE A 50 6.55 2.87 8.99
N GLN A 51 5.38 3.40 8.62
CA GLN A 51 4.55 4.21 9.49
C GLN A 51 3.26 3.45 9.74
N GLU A 52 3.04 3.05 11.00
CA GLU A 52 1.78 2.44 11.41
C GLU A 52 0.68 3.50 11.43
N LEU A 53 -0.45 3.20 10.78
CA LEU A 53 -1.67 3.99 10.88
C LEU A 53 -2.35 3.62 12.20
N LYS A 54 -2.58 4.63 13.04
CA LYS A 54 -3.23 4.46 14.36
C LYS A 54 -4.74 4.62 14.31
N ASP A 55 -5.25 4.98 13.14
CA ASP A 55 -6.66 5.32 12.92
C ASP A 55 -7.25 4.42 11.82
N TYR A 56 -8.44 4.73 11.35
CA TYR A 56 -9.14 3.97 10.33
C TYR A 56 -8.36 3.89 9.00
N TRP A 57 -8.53 2.76 8.31
CA TRP A 57 -8.17 2.56 6.91
C TRP A 57 -9.30 1.79 6.23
N TYR A 58 -9.89 2.39 5.20
CA TYR A 58 -10.92 1.75 4.37
C TYR A 58 -10.42 1.67 2.93
N ASP A 59 -10.46 0.47 2.36
CA ASP A 59 -10.31 0.29 0.92
C ASP A 59 -11.69 0.48 0.26
N PHE A 60 -11.71 1.20 -0.85
CA PHE A 60 -12.91 1.53 -1.63
C PHE A 60 -12.88 0.78 -2.95
N GLY A 61 -13.02 -0.53 -2.88
CA GLY A 61 -12.87 -1.42 -4.03
C GLY A 61 -14.20 -1.91 -4.60
N LYS A 62 -15.31 -1.76 -3.88
CA LYS A 62 -16.60 -2.38 -4.20
C LYS A 62 -17.77 -1.39 -4.08
N PRO A 63 -18.87 -1.60 -4.83
CA PRO A 63 -20.05 -0.75 -4.72
C PRO A 63 -20.63 -0.65 -3.31
N GLU A 64 -20.55 -1.73 -2.51
CA GLU A 64 -21.06 -1.75 -1.14
C GLU A 64 -20.29 -0.81 -0.20
N ASP A 65 -19.02 -0.52 -0.51
CA ASP A 65 -18.14 0.33 0.30
C ASP A 65 -18.67 1.77 0.37
N ILE A 66 -19.45 2.21 -0.62
CA ILE A 66 -20.06 3.55 -0.67
C ILE A 66 -20.92 3.80 0.58
N LYS A 67 -21.80 2.86 0.92
CA LYS A 67 -22.69 3.01 2.08
C LYS A 67 -21.91 3.01 3.38
N ILE A 68 -20.93 2.11 3.49
CA ILE A 68 -20.07 1.99 4.66
C ILE A 68 -19.38 3.32 4.95
N VAL A 69 -18.84 3.96 3.93
CA VAL A 69 -18.09 5.20 4.15
C VAL A 69 -19.02 6.40 4.30
N GLU A 70 -20.17 6.42 3.64
CA GLU A 70 -21.20 7.44 3.90
C GLU A 70 -21.62 7.44 5.39
N GLU A 71 -21.88 6.26 5.95
CA GLU A 71 -22.22 6.12 7.37
C GLU A 71 -21.05 6.51 8.26
N PHE A 72 -19.83 6.07 7.94
CA PHE A 72 -18.62 6.46 8.67
C PHE A 72 -18.48 7.98 8.75
N LEU A 73 -18.56 8.69 7.62
CA LEU A 73 -18.40 10.15 7.56
C LEU A 73 -19.45 10.89 8.41
N LYS A 74 -20.69 10.40 8.47
CA LYS A 74 -21.76 11.00 9.30
C LYS A 74 -21.50 10.88 10.81
N THR A 75 -20.66 9.94 11.23
CA THR A 75 -20.32 9.75 12.66
C THR A 75 -19.14 10.58 13.14
N GLN A 76 -18.51 11.34 12.25
CA GLN A 76 -17.34 12.17 12.56
C GLN A 76 -17.68 13.65 12.82
N ASP A 77 -18.97 14.03 12.71
CA ASP A 77 -19.52 15.36 13.04
C ASP A 77 -19.96 15.46 14.52
#